data_AF-A0A7W4ZAN3-F1
#
_entry.id   AF-A0A7W4ZAN3-F1
#
_cell.length_a   1.000
_cell.length_b   1.000
_cell.length_c   1.000
_cell.angle_alpha   90.00
_cell.angle_beta   90.00
_cell.angle_gamma   90.00
#
_symmetry.space_group_name_H-M   'P 1'
#
loop_
_entity.id
_entity.type
_entity.pdbx_description
1 polymer ?
#
loop_
_entity_poly.entity_id
_entity_poly.type
_entity_poly.pdbx_seq_one_letter_code
_entity_poly.pdbx_strand_id
1 'polypeptide(L)' 'MDSLYILIPIAIIFIGTAVKLFFWAVNSGQYDDLETEGRRILFDDDPPDDERVEE' A
#
# COMPACT_ATOMS: atom_id res chain seq x y z
N MET A 1 26.96 16.19 25.64
CA MET A 1 27.62 15.64 24.43
C MET A 1 27.50 14.11 24.38
N ASP A 2 27.33 13.42 25.51
CA ASP A 2 27.32 11.95 25.56
C ASP A 2 26.09 11.29 24.93
N SER A 3 24.93 11.94 24.98
CA SER A 3 23.68 11.42 24.40
C SER A 3 23.72 11.27 22.88
N LEU A 4 24.51 12.10 22.18
CA LEU A 4 24.68 12.02 20.72
C LEU A 4 25.30 10.67 20.31
N TYR A 5 26.22 10.12 21.10
CA TYR A 5 26.84 8.82 20.80
C TYR A 5 25.85 7.66 20.86
N ILE A 6 24.77 7.79 21.63
CA ILE A 6 23.69 6.80 21.70
C ILE A 6 22.61 7.09 20.65
N LEU A 7 22.28 8.37 20.44
CA LEU A 7 21.21 8.79 19.56
C LEU A 7 21.53 8.56 18.08
N ILE A 8 22.79 8.79 17.65
CA ILE A 8 23.23 8.57 16.27
C ILE A 8 23.03 7.10 15.82
N PRO A 9 23.54 6.07 16.52
CA PRO A 9 23.34 4.69 16.10
C PRO A 9 21.87 4.26 16.15
N ILE A 10 21.09 4.74 17.14
CA ILE A 10 19.64 4.49 17.18
C ILE A 10 18.95 5.07 15.95
N ALA A 11 19.29 6.31 15.57
CA ALA A 11 18.72 6.95 14.38
C ALA A 11 19.09 6.20 13.09
N ILE A 12 20.34 5.72 12.97
CA ILE A 12 20.78 4.91 11.82
C ILE A 12 19.97 3.61 11.74
N ILE A 13 19.78 2.90 12.85
CA ILE A 13 18.97 1.68 12.89
C ILE A 13 17.53 2.00 12.48
N PHE A 14 16.96 3.06 13.04
CA PHE A 14 15.58 3.45 12.77
C PHE A 14 15.35 3.77 11.29
N ILE A 15 16.25 4.55 10.67
CA ILE A 15 16.20 4.86 9.24
C ILE A 15 16.41 3.58 8.42
N GLY A 16 17.37 2.73 8.79
CA GLY A 16 17.61 1.46 8.09
C GLY A 16 16.39 0.54 8.11
N THR A 17 15.70 0.44 9.26
CA THR A 17 14.45 -0.32 9.38
C THR A 17 13.34 0.30 8.55
N ALA A 18 13.16 1.63 8.60
CA ALA A 18 12.15 2.32 7.81
C ALA A 18 12.34 2.09 6.30
N VAL A 19 13.59 2.20 5.82
CA VAL A 19 13.93 1.94 4.41
C VAL A 19 13.66 0.49 4.04
N LYS A 20 14.06 -0.48 4.89
CA LYS A 20 13.79 -1.91 4.65
C LYS A 20 12.28 -2.19 4.56
N LEU A 21 11.48 -1.63 5.47
CA LEU A 21 10.02 -1.78 5.47
C LEU A 21 9.39 -1.15 4.24
N PHE A 22 9.86 0.03 3.83
CA PHE A 22 9.40 0.71 2.62
C PHE A 22 9.61 -0.17 1.37
N PHE A 23 10.83 -0.68 1.18
CA PHE A 23 11.11 -1.57 0.04
C PHE A 23 10.33 -2.87 0.08
N TRP A 24 10.13 -3.44 1.28
CA TRP A 24 9.28 -4.62 1.44
C TRP A 24 7.83 -4.33 1.03
N ALA A 25 7.25 -3.21 1.47
CA ALA A 25 5.88 -2.82 1.12
C ALA A 25 5.72 -2.57 -0.39
N VAL A 26 6.69 -1.89 -1.01
CA VAL A 26 6.72 -1.68 -2.47
C VAL A 26 6.78 -3.00 -3.22
N ASN A 27 7.64 -3.93 -2.81
CA ASN A 27 7.78 -5.24 -3.46
C ASN A 27 6.65 -6.21 -3.11
N SER A 28 5.83 -5.92 -2.10
CA SER A 28 4.69 -6.76 -1.72
C SER A 28 3.46 -6.57 -2.63
N GLY A 29 3.56 -5.74 -3.68
CA GLY A 29 2.46 -5.54 -4.63
C GLY A 29 1.27 -4.79 -4.04
N GLN A 30 1.43 -4.06 -2.92
CA GLN A 30 0.34 -3.31 -2.29
C GLN A 30 -0.30 -2.27 -3.24
N TYR A 31 0.42 -1.83 -4.25
CA TYR A 31 -0.06 -0.86 -5.24
C TYR A 31 -0.81 -1.48 -6.42
N ASP A 32 -0.75 -2.81 -6.58
CA ASP A 32 -1.39 -3.50 -7.71
C ASP A 32 -2.93 -3.54 -7.56
N ASP A 33 -3.42 -3.53 -6.32
CA ASP A 33 -4.86 -3.54 -6.01
C ASP A 33 -5.53 -2.15 -6.08
N LEU A 34 -4.73 -1.08 -6.26
CA LEU A 34 -5.27 0.27 -6.47
C LEU A 34 -5.99 0.42 -7.82
N GLU A 35 -5.61 -0.38 -8.83
CA GLU A 35 -6.28 -0.37 -10.13
C GLU A 35 -7.72 -0.92 -10.03
N THR A 36 -7.91 -1.99 -9.25
CA THR A 36 -9.21 -2.61 -9.01
C THR A 36 -10.14 -1.67 -8.23
N GLU A 37 -9.66 -1.10 -7.13
CA GLU A 37 -10.43 -0.14 -6.32
C GLU A 37 -10.73 1.16 -7.09
N GLY A 38 -9.82 1.60 -7.98
CA GLY A 38 -10.07 2.73 -8.89
C GLY A 38 -11.13 2.45 -9.96
N ARG A 39 -11.35 1.19 -10.35
CA ARG A 39 -12.48 0.83 -11.24
C ARG A 39 -13.81 0.79 -10.48
N ARG A 40 -13.82 0.31 -9.24
CA ARG A 40 -15.03 0.29 -8.40
C ARG A 40 -15.67 1.66 -8.26
N ILE A 41 -14.91 2.71 -7.96
CA ILE A 41 -15.48 4.06 -7.75
C ILE A 41 -16.16 4.65 -9.00
N LEU A 42 -15.81 4.19 -10.20
CA LEU A 42 -16.37 4.71 -11.45
C LEU A 42 -17.46 3.79 -12.04
N PHE A 43 -17.40 2.49 -11.78
CA PHE A 43 -18.22 1.47 -12.45
C PHE A 43 -19.08 0.62 -11.50
N ASP A 44 -18.95 0.72 -10.17
CA ASP A 44 -19.80 -0.05 -9.22
C ASP A 44 -21.22 0.53 -9.08
N ASP A 45 -21.48 1.73 -9.60
CA ASP A 45 -22.82 2.33 -9.60
C ASP A 45 -23.70 1.85 -10.76
N ASP A 46 -23.14 1.13 -11.74
CA ASP A 46 -23.93 0.52 -12.80
C ASP A 46 -24.63 -0.73 -12.23
N PRO A 47 -25.97 -0.71 -12.10
CA PRO A 47 -26.69 -1.90 -11.66
C PRO A 47 -26.38 -3.04 -12.63
N PRO A 48 -26.23 -4.29 -12.16
CA PRO A 48 -26.12 -5.41 -13.07
C PRO A 48 -27.34 -5.36 -13.99
N ASP A 49 -27.10 -5.21 -15.29
CA ASP A 49 -28.12 -5.44 -16.30
C ASP A 49 -28.56 -6.90 -16.13
N ASP A 50 -29.63 -7.06 -15.35
CA ASP A 50 -30.37 -8.29 -15.15
C ASP A 50 -31.08 -8.57 -16.48
N GLU A 51 -30.31 -8.99 -17.48
CA GLU A 51 -30.80 -9.70 -18.64
C GLU A 51 -31.30 -11.07 -18.18
N ARG A 52 -32.44 -11.04 -17.48
CA ARG A 52 -33.46 -12.08 -17.50
C ARG A 52 -33.97 -12.21 -18.94
N VAL A 53 -33.14 -12.78 -19.80
CA VAL A 53 -33.59 -13.50 -20.98
C VAL A 53 -33.43 -14.98 -20.64
N GLU A 54 -34.26 -15.45 -19.71
CA GLU A 54 -34.56 -16.87 -19.61
C GLU A 54 -35.45 -17.23 -20.81
N GLU A 55 -35.01 -18.25 -21.56
CA GLU A 55 -35.71 -18.91 -22.66
C GLU A 55 -37.08 -19.50 -22.27
#